data_AF-A0AAP9IZ95-F1
#
_entry.id   AF-A0AAP9IZ95-F1
#
_cell.length_a   1.000
_cell.length_b   1.000
_cell.length_c   1.000
_cell.angle_alpha   90.00
_cell.angle_beta   90.00
_cell.angle_gamma   90.00
#
_symmetry.space_group_name_H-M   'P 1'
#
loop_
_entity.id
_entity.type
_entity.pdbx_description
1 polymer ?
#
loop_
_entity_poly.entity_id
_entity_poly.type
_entity_poly.pdbx_seq_one_letter_code
_entity_poly.pdbx_strand_id
1 'polypeptide(L)'
;MLINYVDDNGNLDNSYHNAWQRELTQMGYPQGDNGYKMRTVSISNGQTQVIDCMKPYIYVDGKISPTILSDIMMEFMAPHLMGTILGVAFQDWQTFVLGLLPGSSTMILHFEANPIGYQHRGSVCDMYIRYVKKFLWTIKIRRTIFSYQRDYPSPMINYDKMPGSYYQLSSTNGSTESSKDAKWWVQLFTRYNLTTDFENKLMFVPTVSSLDIGEGKVELTQSDYEKKYLMDFPPASPKHTPFDAFYITDGSTYHTSFEPTMLDWMMEQMKVTVEGPEIATDGSRYTIRNNTKNYNITWNSSDESVATVDNTGTISMKKYGIITITASCVVNNVTTKFHKEIMVGFPPFVLEWYVNYTYRAKARCIDPKAEPFLKYIQYEWQVKGNSGQSLTEKWIQTIEPLTGLPTLAKANKITVYMRPFNVDGVKGKPVFLSMDATIPFEFYPSNEIIDVYNGSRPSAGIEFFPNPAYGDKEALKSETRLHVRRVNCLINGATTNPPVSIYFPNATISGVIEFRDCWNNGMYQSWYNQCSKYGSSSLLMMAVLEFRNSQEEIIHRKLIRLRFVK
;
A
#
# COMPACT_ATOMS: atom_id res chain seq x y z
N MET A 1 -2.34 25.57 -11.59
CA MET A 1 -1.27 25.30 -12.58
C MET A 1 -0.49 24.07 -12.19
N LEU A 2 -0.02 23.28 -13.16
CA LEU A 2 0.71 22.03 -12.90
C LEU A 2 2.03 22.31 -12.18
N ILE A 3 2.24 21.63 -11.05
CA ILE A 3 3.57 21.48 -10.44
C ILE A 3 4.31 20.37 -11.18
N ASN A 4 5.62 20.48 -11.25
CA ASN A 4 6.51 19.61 -12.01
C ASN A 4 6.22 19.64 -13.52
N TYR A 5 5.94 20.82 -14.05
CA TYR A 5 5.85 21.03 -15.49
C TYR A 5 7.23 20.77 -16.12
N VAL A 6 7.22 20.02 -17.22
CA VAL A 6 8.42 19.70 -18.00
C VAL A 6 8.35 20.48 -19.29
N ASP A 7 9.34 21.33 -19.54
CA ASP A 7 9.44 22.15 -20.75
C ASP A 7 9.77 21.31 -22.00
N ASP A 8 9.76 21.95 -23.16
CA ASP A 8 10.07 21.30 -24.45
C ASP A 8 11.49 20.72 -24.52
N ASN A 9 12.39 21.12 -23.60
CA ASN A 9 13.76 20.60 -23.49
C ASN A 9 13.88 19.45 -22.48
N GLY A 10 12.75 19.04 -21.86
CA GLY A 10 12.72 17.98 -20.86
C GLY A 10 13.19 18.43 -19.47
N ASN A 11 13.26 19.74 -19.21
CA ASN A 11 13.67 20.30 -17.93
C ASN A 11 12.45 20.68 -17.08
N LEU A 12 12.60 20.60 -15.77
CA LEU A 12 11.57 21.06 -14.82
C LEU A 12 11.50 22.59 -14.79
N ASP A 13 10.31 23.14 -15.03
CA ASP A 13 10.02 24.56 -14.84
C ASP A 13 8.73 24.75 -14.02
N ASN A 14 8.89 25.13 -12.76
CA ASN A 14 7.79 25.42 -11.84
C ASN A 14 7.58 26.93 -11.61
N SER A 15 8.20 27.80 -12.41
CA SER A 15 8.19 29.26 -12.20
C SER A 15 6.77 29.82 -12.11
N TYR A 16 5.91 29.44 -13.06
CA TYR A 16 4.50 29.82 -13.10
C TYR A 16 3.72 29.25 -11.90
N HIS A 17 3.87 27.95 -11.61
CA HIS A 17 3.23 27.33 -10.45
C HIS A 17 3.59 28.07 -9.15
N ASN A 18 4.88 28.36 -8.95
CA ASN A 18 5.39 29.05 -7.78
C ASN A 18 4.86 30.48 -7.68
N ALA A 19 4.74 31.20 -8.81
CA ALA A 19 4.15 32.54 -8.83
C ALA A 19 2.68 32.51 -8.40
N TRP A 20 1.90 31.59 -8.98
CA TRP A 20 0.49 31.42 -8.65
C TRP A 20 0.25 30.97 -7.20
N GLN A 21 1.07 30.06 -6.67
CA GLN A 21 0.96 29.63 -5.28
C GLN A 21 1.26 30.75 -4.29
N ARG A 22 2.25 31.61 -4.59
CA ARG A 22 2.52 32.79 -3.75
C ARG A 22 1.32 33.74 -3.69
N GLU A 23 0.64 33.95 -4.82
CA GLU A 23 -0.55 34.78 -4.88
C GLU A 23 -1.70 34.18 -4.05
N LEU A 24 -2.02 32.89 -4.23
CA LEU A 24 -3.07 32.23 -3.47
C LEU A 24 -2.78 32.19 -1.97
N THR A 25 -1.52 31.95 -1.58
CA THR A 25 -1.13 31.91 -0.17
C THR A 25 -1.36 33.27 0.51
N GLN A 26 -1.19 34.38 -0.22
CA GLN A 26 -1.47 35.73 0.30
C GLN A 26 -2.97 35.99 0.46
N MET A 27 -3.81 35.43 -0.43
CA MET A 27 -5.27 35.54 -0.32
C MET A 27 -5.83 34.68 0.82
N GLY A 28 -5.21 33.52 1.06
CA GLY A 28 -5.66 32.55 2.05
C GLY A 28 -6.96 31.86 1.66
N TYR A 29 -7.46 31.02 2.57
CA TYR A 29 -8.73 30.31 2.38
C TYR A 29 -9.94 31.26 2.51
N PRO A 30 -11.03 31.04 1.76
CA PRO A 30 -12.28 31.78 1.96
C PRO A 30 -12.74 31.70 3.42
N GLN A 31 -13.01 32.87 4.03
CA GLN A 31 -13.43 32.96 5.44
C GLN A 31 -14.96 33.14 5.60
N GLY A 32 -15.69 33.35 4.50
CA GLY A 32 -17.10 33.74 4.50
C GLY A 32 -17.31 35.25 4.61
N ASP A 33 -18.57 35.65 4.66
CA ASP A 33 -18.97 37.05 4.83
C ASP A 33 -18.75 37.54 6.27
N ASN A 34 -18.61 38.86 6.46
CA ASN A 34 -18.42 39.46 7.78
C ASN A 34 -19.54 39.05 8.76
N GLY A 35 -19.15 38.36 9.84
CA GLY A 35 -20.06 37.87 10.87
C GLY A 35 -20.62 36.46 10.63
N TYR A 36 -20.34 35.84 9.48
CA TYR A 36 -20.77 34.49 9.13
C TYR A 36 -19.57 33.59 8.87
N LYS A 37 -19.32 32.63 9.76
CA LYS A 37 -18.26 31.64 9.55
C LYS A 37 -18.67 30.71 8.40
N MET A 38 -17.89 30.69 7.31
CA MET A 38 -18.00 29.66 6.28
C MET A 38 -17.39 28.35 6.78
N ARG A 39 -18.07 27.23 6.53
CA ARG A 39 -17.49 25.90 6.74
C ARG A 39 -16.86 25.45 5.44
N THR A 40 -15.56 25.18 5.45
CA THR A 40 -14.84 24.72 4.27
C THR A 40 -14.60 23.22 4.39
N VAL A 41 -15.03 22.49 3.38
CA VAL A 41 -14.94 21.02 3.36
C VAL A 41 -14.22 20.56 2.11
N SER A 42 -13.56 19.40 2.18
CA SER A 42 -12.89 18.79 1.03
C SER A 42 -13.39 17.37 0.77
N ILE A 43 -13.35 16.95 -0.49
CA ILE A 43 -13.64 15.58 -0.92
C ILE A 43 -12.43 15.07 -1.69
N SER A 44 -11.93 13.91 -1.28
CA SER A 44 -10.88 13.18 -1.96
C SER A 44 -11.43 11.90 -2.58
N ASN A 45 -11.34 11.81 -3.90
CA ASN A 45 -11.80 10.70 -4.74
C ASN A 45 -10.79 9.54 -4.80
N GLY A 46 -10.07 9.29 -3.71
CA GLY A 46 -9.23 8.10 -3.63
C GLY A 46 -8.38 8.02 -2.39
N GLN A 47 -8.01 6.78 -2.09
CA GLN A 47 -7.19 6.40 -0.94
C GLN A 47 -6.32 5.15 -1.23
N THR A 48 -6.35 4.64 -2.45
CA THR A 48 -5.55 3.48 -2.85
C THR A 48 -4.67 3.81 -4.05
N GLN A 49 -3.60 3.05 -4.25
CA GLN A 49 -2.80 3.18 -5.45
C GLN A 49 -3.68 2.92 -6.69
N VAL A 50 -3.53 3.75 -7.72
CA VAL A 50 -4.38 3.71 -8.93
C VAL A 50 -3.85 2.70 -9.96
N ILE A 51 -2.54 2.60 -10.09
CA ILE A 51 -1.86 1.91 -11.19
C ILE A 51 -0.98 0.77 -10.69
N ASP A 52 -0.75 -0.22 -11.55
CA ASP A 52 0.24 -1.28 -11.30
C ASP A 52 1.62 -0.86 -11.83
N CYS A 53 2.54 -0.50 -10.92
CA CYS A 53 3.90 -0.13 -11.31
C CYS A 53 4.73 -1.27 -11.94
N MET A 54 4.19 -2.49 -12.01
CA MET A 54 4.82 -3.63 -12.68
C MET A 54 4.49 -3.72 -14.17
N LYS A 55 3.73 -2.77 -14.72
CA LYS A 55 3.37 -2.68 -16.14
C LYS A 55 3.67 -1.29 -16.71
N PRO A 56 3.98 -1.18 -18.00
CA PRO A 56 4.16 0.11 -18.65
C PRO A 56 2.80 0.80 -18.84
N TYR A 57 2.79 2.13 -18.83
CA TYR A 57 1.61 2.92 -19.21
C TYR A 57 1.23 2.72 -20.66
N ILE A 58 2.25 2.70 -21.51
CA ILE A 58 2.13 2.45 -22.94
C ILE A 58 3.28 1.55 -23.33
N TYR A 59 2.99 0.51 -24.07
CA TYR A 59 3.95 -0.35 -24.70
C TYR A 59 3.53 -0.57 -26.15
N VAL A 60 4.46 -0.35 -27.07
CA VAL A 60 4.30 -0.62 -28.49
C VAL A 60 5.59 -1.22 -29.00
N ASP A 61 5.53 -2.45 -29.50
CA ASP A 61 6.68 -3.13 -30.11
C ASP A 61 6.26 -3.88 -31.37
N GLY A 62 6.99 -3.72 -32.46
CA GLY A 62 6.75 -4.52 -33.63
C GLY A 62 7.42 -4.03 -34.91
N LYS A 63 7.11 -4.73 -36.00
CA LYS A 63 7.61 -4.39 -37.33
C LYS A 63 6.69 -3.35 -37.95
N ILE A 64 7.27 -2.26 -38.45
CA ILE A 64 6.54 -1.21 -39.15
C ILE A 64 6.90 -1.16 -40.62
N SER A 65 5.90 -0.88 -41.45
CA SER A 65 6.06 -0.50 -42.85
C SER A 65 6.34 1.01 -42.94
N PRO A 66 6.88 1.50 -44.08
CA PRO A 66 7.07 2.93 -44.29
C PRO A 66 5.78 3.76 -44.18
N THR A 67 4.62 3.16 -44.47
CA THR A 67 3.29 3.80 -44.39
C THR A 67 2.87 4.12 -42.95
N ILE A 68 3.20 3.24 -42.00
CA ILE A 68 2.91 3.47 -40.57
C ILE A 68 3.76 4.61 -40.04
N LEU A 69 5.01 4.68 -40.48
CA LEU A 69 5.92 5.75 -40.10
C LEU A 69 5.37 7.11 -40.57
N SER A 70 4.90 7.21 -41.81
CA SER A 70 4.27 8.47 -42.28
C SER A 70 3.02 8.82 -41.48
N ASP A 71 2.18 7.84 -41.13
CA ASP A 71 0.97 8.09 -40.35
C ASP A 71 1.30 8.56 -38.92
N ILE A 72 2.22 7.88 -38.22
CA ILE A 72 2.67 8.29 -36.87
C ILE A 72 3.27 9.71 -36.90
N MET A 73 4.07 10.03 -37.92
CA MET A 73 4.69 11.36 -38.05
C MET A 73 3.67 12.46 -38.33
N MET A 74 2.66 12.20 -39.15
CA MET A 74 1.60 13.18 -39.40
C MET A 74 0.73 13.42 -38.16
N GLU A 75 0.54 12.38 -37.35
CA GLU A 75 -0.47 12.35 -36.31
C GLU A 75 0.05 12.85 -34.94
N PHE A 76 1.28 12.52 -34.54
CA PHE A 76 1.83 12.94 -33.25
C PHE A 76 2.75 14.17 -33.31
N MET A 77 3.14 14.62 -34.52
CA MET A 77 4.27 15.55 -34.68
C MET A 77 3.96 16.86 -35.44
N ALA A 78 2.68 17.22 -35.62
CA ALA A 78 2.25 18.55 -36.05
C ALA A 78 1.19 19.09 -35.07
N PRO A 79 1.42 20.25 -34.38
CA PRO A 79 1.86 21.52 -34.97
C PRO A 79 3.19 22.15 -34.46
N HIS A 80 4.04 21.46 -33.68
CA HIS A 80 5.26 22.09 -33.10
C HIS A 80 6.63 21.50 -33.49
N LEU A 81 6.73 20.59 -34.48
CA LEU A 81 8.02 19.94 -34.80
C LEU A 81 8.32 19.73 -36.30
N MET A 82 7.88 20.66 -37.16
CA MET A 82 8.11 20.62 -38.61
C MET A 82 9.55 20.95 -39.07
N GLY A 83 10.57 20.76 -38.22
CA GLY A 83 11.96 21.16 -38.53
C GLY A 83 13.06 20.12 -38.32
N THR A 84 12.93 19.22 -37.34
CA THR A 84 14.12 18.49 -36.83
C THR A 84 14.14 16.99 -37.10
N ILE A 85 13.01 16.29 -37.21
CA ILE A 85 13.03 14.80 -37.27
C ILE A 85 13.06 14.25 -38.70
N LEU A 86 12.44 14.92 -39.68
CA LEU A 86 12.61 14.56 -41.10
C LEU A 86 14.08 14.72 -41.55
N GLY A 87 14.84 15.62 -40.93
CA GLY A 87 16.29 15.72 -41.15
C GLY A 87 17.06 14.48 -40.68
N VAL A 88 16.70 13.90 -39.53
CA VAL A 88 17.42 12.76 -38.93
C VAL A 88 17.16 11.45 -39.68
N ALA A 89 15.93 11.21 -40.16
CA ALA A 89 15.60 10.01 -40.92
C ALA A 89 16.25 9.96 -42.32
N PHE A 90 16.55 11.13 -42.92
CA PHE A 90 17.17 11.23 -44.25
C PHE A 90 18.68 11.56 -44.23
N GLN A 91 19.29 11.83 -43.07
CA GLN A 91 20.73 12.11 -42.95
C GLN A 91 21.59 10.91 -42.53
N ASP A 92 21.00 9.75 -42.16
CA ASP A 92 21.79 8.54 -41.86
C ASP A 92 22.25 7.85 -43.16
N TRP A 93 23.34 8.37 -43.76
CA TRP A 93 23.97 7.81 -44.96
C TRP A 93 24.32 6.31 -44.82
N GLN A 94 24.53 5.83 -43.59
CA GLN A 94 24.80 4.41 -43.33
C GLN A 94 23.55 3.56 -43.57
N THR A 95 22.36 4.06 -43.24
CA THR A 95 21.09 3.38 -43.55
C THR A 95 20.81 3.35 -45.07
N PHE A 96 21.20 4.41 -45.79
CA PHE A 96 21.18 4.43 -47.25
C PHE A 96 22.10 3.36 -47.86
N VAL A 97 23.36 3.26 -47.39
CA VAL A 97 24.31 2.23 -47.84
C VAL A 97 23.84 0.81 -47.49
N LEU A 98 23.21 0.62 -46.32
CA LEU A 98 22.59 -0.67 -45.94
C LEU A 98 21.41 -1.05 -46.83
N GLY A 99 20.70 -0.07 -47.40
CA GLY A 99 19.61 -0.28 -48.35
C GLY A 99 20.08 -0.91 -49.68
N LEU A 100 21.31 -0.63 -50.09
CA LEU A 100 21.92 -1.12 -51.35
C LEU A 100 22.36 -2.59 -51.29
N LEU A 101 22.41 -3.19 -50.09
CA LEU A 101 22.76 -4.60 -49.92
C LEU A 101 21.60 -5.53 -50.37
N PRO A 102 21.86 -6.72 -50.94
CA PRO A 102 20.81 -7.69 -51.28
C PRO A 102 20.17 -8.32 -50.02
N GLY A 103 18.91 -8.74 -50.16
CA GLY A 103 18.11 -9.37 -49.10
C GLY A 103 17.02 -8.45 -48.52
N SER A 104 16.28 -8.93 -47.52
CA SER A 104 15.10 -8.22 -47.02
C SER A 104 15.41 -7.18 -45.95
N SER A 105 14.63 -6.10 -45.96
CA SER A 105 14.72 -5.02 -44.99
C SER A 105 13.47 -5.00 -44.13
N THR A 106 13.62 -4.62 -42.86
CA THR A 106 12.51 -4.47 -41.91
C THR A 106 12.82 -3.31 -41.00
N MET A 107 11.80 -2.53 -40.65
CA MET A 107 11.92 -1.50 -39.63
C MET A 107 11.19 -1.97 -38.37
N ILE A 108 11.79 -1.74 -37.22
CA ILE A 108 11.25 -2.09 -35.91
C ILE A 108 11.00 -0.81 -35.15
N LEU A 109 9.79 -0.65 -34.64
CA LEU A 109 9.42 0.40 -33.70
C LEU A 109 9.35 -0.23 -32.31
N HIS A 110 9.92 0.47 -31.34
CA HIS A 110 9.74 0.21 -29.93
C HIS A 110 9.43 1.54 -29.24
N PHE A 111 8.40 1.55 -28.41
CA PHE A 111 8.03 2.69 -27.58
C PHE A 111 7.44 2.16 -26.28
N GLU A 112 8.04 2.55 -25.17
CA GLU A 112 7.49 2.33 -23.83
C GLU A 112 7.47 3.65 -23.05
N ALA A 113 6.33 3.90 -22.38
CA ALA A 113 6.18 4.91 -21.35
C ALA A 113 5.92 4.16 -20.04
N ASN A 114 6.78 4.36 -19.04
CA ASN A 114 6.87 3.49 -17.88
C ASN A 114 6.59 4.25 -16.58
N PRO A 115 5.95 3.61 -15.59
CA PRO A 115 5.97 4.12 -14.24
C PRO A 115 7.36 3.98 -13.62
N ILE A 116 7.63 4.80 -12.62
CA ILE A 116 8.90 4.85 -11.89
C ILE A 116 9.14 3.51 -11.20
N GLY A 117 10.24 2.84 -11.58
CA GLY A 117 10.66 1.54 -11.03
C GLY A 117 10.17 0.33 -11.80
N TYR A 118 9.51 0.51 -12.95
CA TYR A 118 9.16 -0.58 -13.87
C TYR A 118 10.39 -1.43 -14.21
N GLN A 119 10.32 -2.75 -13.94
CA GLN A 119 11.41 -3.71 -14.13
C GLN A 119 12.76 -3.32 -13.48
N HIS A 120 12.75 -2.51 -12.42
CA HIS A 120 13.97 -1.93 -11.83
C HIS A 120 14.78 -1.06 -12.80
N ARG A 121 14.17 -0.58 -13.89
CA ARG A 121 14.75 0.40 -14.80
C ARG A 121 14.46 1.82 -14.30
N GLY A 122 15.40 2.74 -14.50
CA GLY A 122 15.25 4.17 -14.19
C GLY A 122 14.54 4.98 -15.28
N SER A 123 14.36 4.38 -16.46
CA SER A 123 13.82 5.05 -17.64
C SER A 123 12.30 5.07 -17.64
N VAL A 124 11.73 6.28 -17.63
CA VAL A 124 10.27 6.52 -17.74
C VAL A 124 9.81 6.58 -19.19
N CYS A 125 10.75 6.75 -20.13
CA CYS A 125 10.48 6.69 -21.56
C CYS A 125 11.66 6.03 -22.28
N ASP A 126 11.41 4.96 -23.03
CA ASP A 126 12.37 4.36 -23.95
C ASP A 126 11.70 4.17 -25.31
N MET A 127 12.29 4.77 -26.34
CA MET A 127 11.80 4.63 -27.69
C MET A 127 12.94 4.52 -28.68
N TYR A 128 12.78 3.66 -29.68
CA TYR A 128 13.71 3.59 -30.78
C TYR A 128 13.04 3.11 -32.06
N ILE A 129 13.60 3.58 -33.18
CA ILE A 129 13.32 3.05 -34.51
C ILE A 129 14.59 2.41 -35.02
N ARG A 130 14.49 1.13 -35.40
CA ARG A 130 15.63 0.32 -35.81
C ARG A 130 15.41 -0.28 -37.19
N TYR A 131 16.30 0.05 -38.11
CA TYR A 131 16.41 -0.61 -39.41
C TYR A 131 17.16 -1.93 -39.27
N VAL A 132 16.62 -3.00 -39.85
CA VAL A 132 17.21 -4.33 -39.85
C VAL A 132 17.32 -4.83 -41.29
N LYS A 133 18.54 -5.08 -41.73
CA LYS A 133 18.83 -5.69 -43.03
C LYS A 133 19.22 -7.15 -42.84
N LYS A 134 18.52 -8.07 -43.52
CA LYS A 134 18.95 -9.47 -43.66
C LYS A 134 19.80 -9.60 -44.92
N PHE A 135 21.11 -9.44 -44.76
CA PHE A 135 22.06 -9.66 -45.84
C PHE A 135 22.14 -11.15 -46.17
N LEU A 136 21.99 -11.48 -47.46
CA LEU A 136 21.99 -12.86 -47.99
C LEU A 136 21.10 -13.82 -47.19
N TRP A 137 19.94 -13.33 -46.72
CA TRP A 137 18.94 -14.07 -45.95
C TRP A 137 19.41 -14.70 -44.62
N THR A 138 20.68 -14.51 -44.25
CA THR A 138 21.35 -15.22 -43.15
C THR A 138 21.87 -14.25 -42.09
N ILE A 139 22.50 -13.14 -42.49
CA ILE A 139 23.16 -12.20 -41.57
C ILE A 139 22.25 -11.01 -41.29
N LYS A 140 21.89 -10.79 -40.02
CA LYS A 140 21.08 -9.64 -39.59
C LYS A 140 21.97 -8.46 -39.19
N ILE A 141 22.00 -7.41 -40.01
CA ILE A 141 22.64 -6.13 -39.70
C ILE A 141 21.58 -5.20 -39.10
N ARG A 142 21.84 -4.60 -37.94
CA ARG A 142 20.90 -3.73 -37.22
C ARG A 142 21.46 -2.32 -37.10
N ARG A 143 20.66 -1.30 -37.40
CA ARG A 143 21.00 0.12 -37.24
C ARG A 143 19.85 0.84 -36.56
N THR A 144 20.10 1.45 -35.41
CA THR A 144 19.14 2.35 -34.76
C THR A 144 19.22 3.70 -35.44
N ILE A 145 18.13 4.14 -36.07
CA ILE A 145 18.05 5.40 -36.81
C ILE A 145 17.54 6.54 -35.94
N PHE A 146 16.79 6.19 -34.90
CA PHE A 146 16.33 7.11 -33.87
C PHE A 146 16.28 6.36 -32.55
N SER A 147 16.71 7.01 -31.48
CA SER A 147 16.50 6.55 -30.12
C SER A 147 16.34 7.75 -29.21
N TYR A 148 15.39 7.67 -28.30
CA TYR A 148 15.21 8.62 -27.22
C TYR A 148 14.93 7.84 -25.95
N GLN A 149 15.70 8.16 -24.92
CA GLN A 149 15.55 7.55 -23.61
C GLN A 149 15.62 8.66 -22.57
N ARG A 150 14.71 8.65 -21.60
CA ARG A 150 14.69 9.63 -20.53
C ARG A 150 14.39 8.97 -19.20
N ASP A 151 15.26 9.23 -18.24
CA ASP A 151 15.07 8.82 -16.86
C ASP A 151 14.21 9.82 -16.10
N TYR A 152 13.60 9.31 -15.02
CA TYR A 152 12.87 10.14 -14.08
C TYR A 152 13.78 11.23 -13.46
N PRO A 153 13.35 12.51 -13.40
CA PRO A 153 14.18 13.56 -12.83
C PRO A 153 14.31 13.44 -11.30
N SER A 154 15.55 13.42 -10.78
CA SER A 154 15.81 13.56 -9.35
C SER A 154 15.84 15.05 -8.96
N PRO A 155 15.30 15.49 -7.80
CA PRO A 155 14.72 14.74 -6.69
C PRO A 155 13.17 14.82 -6.63
N MET A 156 12.46 14.50 -7.70
CA MET A 156 10.99 14.56 -7.67
C MET A 156 10.39 13.48 -6.73
N ILE A 157 9.14 13.69 -6.34
CA ILE A 157 8.32 12.74 -5.57
C ILE A 157 7.66 11.75 -6.54
N ASN A 158 7.66 10.46 -6.20
CA ASN A 158 7.11 9.40 -7.02
C ASN A 158 5.57 9.48 -7.01
N TYR A 159 5.02 9.99 -8.11
CA TYR A 159 3.58 10.20 -8.32
C TYR A 159 2.83 8.87 -8.48
N ASP A 160 3.45 7.90 -9.14
CA ASP A 160 2.86 6.61 -9.53
C ASP A 160 2.38 5.75 -8.34
N LYS A 161 2.99 5.97 -7.17
CA LYS A 161 2.67 5.24 -5.93
C LYS A 161 1.66 5.95 -5.03
N MET A 162 1.31 7.20 -5.32
CA MET A 162 0.43 7.94 -4.43
C MET A 162 -1.01 7.42 -4.54
N PRO A 163 -1.73 7.29 -3.42
CA PRO A 163 -3.17 7.15 -3.43
C PRO A 163 -3.85 8.43 -3.92
N GLY A 164 -4.99 8.27 -4.57
CA GLY A 164 -5.75 9.41 -5.07
C GLY A 164 -6.75 9.02 -6.15
N SER A 165 -7.40 10.03 -6.72
CA SER A 165 -8.33 9.81 -7.82
C SER A 165 -7.62 9.48 -9.13
N TYR A 166 -8.33 8.82 -10.04
CA TYR A 166 -7.81 8.49 -11.35
C TYR A 166 -8.48 9.28 -12.47
N TYR A 167 -7.72 9.49 -13.54
CA TYR A 167 -8.24 9.86 -14.84
C TYR A 167 -8.32 8.62 -15.72
N GLN A 168 -9.49 8.38 -16.30
CA GLN A 168 -9.73 7.22 -17.14
C GLN A 168 -9.32 7.52 -18.59
N LEU A 169 -8.39 6.72 -19.12
CA LEU A 169 -7.94 6.84 -20.50
C LEU A 169 -8.87 6.10 -21.48
N SER A 170 -9.51 5.01 -21.07
CA SER A 170 -10.49 4.26 -21.88
C SER A 170 -11.51 3.53 -20.98
N SER A 171 -12.72 3.29 -21.50
CA SER A 171 -13.83 2.64 -20.79
C SER A 171 -13.60 1.17 -20.45
N THR A 172 -12.61 0.52 -21.07
CA THR A 172 -12.39 -0.92 -20.98
C THR A 172 -11.08 -1.30 -20.30
N ASN A 173 -11.16 -2.25 -19.38
CA ASN A 173 -10.03 -2.83 -18.64
C ASN A 173 -9.16 -3.70 -19.55
N GLY A 174 -8.34 -3.08 -20.41
CA GLY A 174 -7.23 -3.75 -21.12
C GLY A 174 -7.60 -4.92 -22.03
N SER A 175 -8.88 -5.27 -22.18
CA SER A 175 -9.37 -6.24 -23.15
C SER A 175 -9.70 -5.50 -24.43
N THR A 176 -9.11 -5.94 -25.53
CA THR A 176 -9.42 -5.54 -26.91
C THR A 176 -10.92 -5.36 -27.12
N GLU A 177 -11.41 -4.13 -27.01
CA GLU A 177 -12.71 -3.78 -27.57
C GLU A 177 -12.64 -3.98 -29.08
N SER A 178 -13.79 -4.31 -29.66
CA SER A 178 -13.97 -4.12 -31.09
C SER A 178 -13.51 -2.70 -31.43
N SER A 179 -12.71 -2.57 -32.48
CA SER A 179 -11.96 -1.39 -32.94
C SER A 179 -12.66 -0.01 -32.99
N LYS A 180 -13.95 0.11 -32.63
CA LYS A 180 -14.76 1.33 -32.79
C LYS A 180 -14.77 2.26 -31.57
N ASP A 181 -14.58 1.75 -30.35
CA ASP A 181 -14.74 2.52 -29.11
C ASP A 181 -13.41 2.91 -28.44
N ALA A 182 -12.28 2.35 -28.90
CA ALA A 182 -10.93 2.73 -28.44
C ALA A 182 -10.58 4.18 -28.84
N LYS A 183 -9.79 4.90 -28.02
CA LYS A 183 -9.26 6.22 -28.40
C LYS A 183 -8.47 6.12 -29.71
N TRP A 184 -8.55 7.16 -30.53
CA TRP A 184 -8.00 7.16 -31.89
C TRP A 184 -6.51 6.74 -31.98
N TRP A 185 -5.68 7.11 -30.99
CA TRP A 185 -4.26 6.77 -30.96
C TRP A 185 -4.01 5.29 -30.63
N VAL A 186 -4.89 4.64 -29.85
CA VAL A 186 -4.87 3.18 -29.61
C VAL A 186 -5.28 2.44 -30.89
N GLN A 187 -6.25 2.98 -31.63
CA GLN A 187 -6.67 2.42 -32.93
C GLN A 187 -5.54 2.46 -33.95
N LEU A 188 -4.69 3.51 -33.92
CA LEU A 188 -3.55 3.65 -34.82
C LEU A 188 -2.57 2.47 -34.65
N PHE A 189 -2.13 2.19 -33.41
CA PHE A 189 -1.14 1.12 -33.19
C PHE A 189 -1.71 -0.29 -33.35
N THR A 190 -2.97 -0.50 -32.99
CA THR A 190 -3.64 -1.81 -33.12
C THR A 190 -3.97 -2.18 -34.57
N ARG A 191 -4.15 -1.21 -35.47
CA ARG A 191 -4.36 -1.42 -36.93
C ARG A 191 -3.21 -2.15 -37.61
N TYR A 192 -2.00 -2.07 -37.04
CA TYR A 192 -0.77 -2.42 -37.74
C TYR A 192 -0.06 -3.68 -37.25
N ASN A 193 -0.81 -4.59 -36.59
CA ASN A 193 -0.28 -5.87 -36.07
C ASN A 193 0.97 -5.70 -35.19
N LEU A 194 1.02 -4.59 -34.46
CA LEU A 194 2.02 -4.31 -33.43
C LEU A 194 1.60 -4.97 -32.12
N THR A 195 2.58 -5.34 -31.30
CA THR A 195 2.33 -5.77 -29.93
C THR A 195 2.11 -4.51 -29.10
N THR A 196 0.94 -4.40 -28.48
CA THR A 196 0.58 -3.20 -27.71
C THR A 196 0.04 -3.56 -26.34
N ASP A 197 0.44 -2.82 -25.31
CA ASP A 197 -0.15 -2.85 -23.97
C ASP A 197 -0.39 -1.40 -23.51
N PHE A 198 -1.55 -1.12 -22.91
CA PHE A 198 -1.93 0.22 -22.52
C PHE A 198 -2.63 0.19 -21.16
N GLU A 199 -2.12 0.96 -20.20
CA GLU A 199 -2.79 1.20 -18.94
C GLU A 199 -4.03 2.08 -19.18
N ASN A 200 -5.15 1.74 -18.55
CA ASN A 200 -6.42 2.42 -18.80
C ASN A 200 -6.74 3.52 -17.78
N LYS A 201 -5.92 3.65 -16.75
CA LYS A 201 -6.03 4.65 -15.68
C LYS A 201 -4.70 5.34 -15.44
N LEU A 202 -4.75 6.64 -15.22
CA LEU A 202 -3.63 7.40 -14.70
C LEU A 202 -4.00 7.92 -13.32
N MET A 203 -3.05 7.92 -12.39
CA MET A 203 -3.23 8.69 -11.16
C MET A 203 -3.32 10.18 -11.53
N PHE A 204 -4.33 10.87 -11.01
CA PHE A 204 -4.64 12.24 -11.43
C PHE A 204 -4.55 13.26 -10.30
N VAL A 205 -5.27 13.06 -9.19
CA VAL A 205 -5.20 13.94 -8.02
C VAL A 205 -4.94 13.13 -6.76
N PRO A 206 -3.75 13.27 -6.13
CA PRO A 206 -3.40 12.59 -4.89
C PRO A 206 -4.29 13.02 -3.74
N THR A 207 -4.54 12.11 -2.80
CA THR A 207 -5.26 12.39 -1.55
C THR A 207 -4.62 13.53 -0.77
N VAL A 208 -3.29 13.60 -0.76
CA VAL A 208 -2.55 14.67 -0.06
C VAL A 208 -2.82 16.04 -0.64
N SER A 209 -2.93 16.13 -1.97
CA SER A 209 -3.20 17.39 -2.67
C SER A 209 -4.65 17.83 -2.53
N SER A 210 -5.62 16.89 -2.61
CA SER A 210 -7.04 17.22 -2.42
C SER A 210 -7.36 17.69 -1.00
N LEU A 211 -6.62 17.20 -0.01
CA LEU A 211 -6.74 17.60 1.39
C LEU A 211 -5.85 18.79 1.79
N ASP A 212 -5.07 19.33 0.86
CA ASP A 212 -4.06 20.38 1.09
C ASP A 212 -3.25 20.17 2.37
N ILE A 213 -2.69 18.97 2.51
CA ILE A 213 -1.93 18.60 3.70
C ILE A 213 -0.71 19.52 3.86
N GLY A 214 -0.57 20.13 5.03
CA GLY A 214 0.54 21.03 5.33
C GLY A 214 0.42 22.42 4.68
N GLU A 215 -0.70 22.71 4.01
CA GLU A 215 -1.05 24.03 3.45
C GLU A 215 -0.03 24.64 2.48
N GLY A 216 0.81 23.82 1.86
CA GLY A 216 1.99 24.28 1.11
C GLY A 216 3.03 25.05 1.95
N LYS A 217 2.85 25.10 3.28
CA LYS A 217 3.76 25.76 4.25
C LYS A 217 4.79 24.80 4.84
N VAL A 218 4.56 23.50 4.69
CA VAL A 218 5.41 22.43 5.23
C VAL A 218 5.89 21.55 4.09
N GLU A 219 7.18 21.23 4.09
CA GLU A 219 7.73 20.26 3.14
C GLU A 219 7.20 18.85 3.45
N LEU A 220 6.67 18.19 2.43
CA LEU A 220 6.15 16.84 2.52
C LEU A 220 7.13 15.83 1.91
N THR A 221 7.28 14.69 2.58
CA THR A 221 8.13 13.59 2.14
C THR A 221 7.34 12.58 1.30
N GLN A 222 8.03 11.67 0.59
CA GLN A 222 7.37 10.56 -0.12
C GLN A 222 6.42 9.77 0.81
N SER A 223 6.82 9.54 2.06
CA SER A 223 5.99 8.82 3.03
C SER A 223 4.72 9.57 3.39
N ASP A 224 4.70 10.91 3.31
CA ASP A 224 3.49 11.69 3.54
C ASP A 224 2.51 11.56 2.38
N TYR A 225 3.04 11.50 1.14
CA TYR A 225 2.26 11.30 -0.08
C TYR A 225 1.69 9.88 -0.21
N GLU A 226 2.41 8.86 0.25
CA GLU A 226 1.96 7.46 0.23
C GLU A 226 1.07 7.08 1.44
N LYS A 227 0.92 7.98 2.41
CA LYS A 227 0.17 7.73 3.64
C LYS A 227 -1.33 7.61 3.38
N LYS A 228 -1.98 6.67 4.08
CA LYS A 228 -3.44 6.60 4.20
C LYS A 228 -3.95 7.61 5.24
N TYR A 229 -4.83 8.52 4.83
CA TYR A 229 -5.45 9.51 5.72
C TYR A 229 -6.80 8.99 6.22
N LEU A 230 -7.19 9.35 7.44
CA LEU A 230 -8.42 8.86 8.04
C LEU A 230 -9.33 10.03 8.36
N MET A 231 -10.58 9.97 7.91
CA MET A 231 -11.60 10.98 8.23
C MET A 231 -11.83 11.10 9.73
N ASP A 232 -11.82 9.96 10.42
CA ASP A 232 -12.00 9.85 11.87
C ASP A 232 -10.74 10.20 12.67
N PHE A 233 -9.59 10.35 12.01
CA PHE A 233 -8.32 10.73 12.62
C PHE A 233 -7.54 11.70 11.71
N PRO A 234 -8.02 12.97 11.57
CA PRO A 234 -7.35 14.00 10.80
C PRO A 234 -5.89 14.19 11.23
N PRO A 235 -4.99 14.55 10.29
CA PRO A 235 -3.60 14.79 10.61
C PRO A 235 -3.44 16.05 11.47
N ALA A 236 -2.57 15.98 12.47
CA ALA A 236 -2.27 17.10 13.36
C ALA A 236 -1.24 18.07 12.76
N SER A 237 -1.17 19.27 13.34
CA SER A 237 -0.15 20.28 13.02
C SER A 237 1.28 19.71 13.19
N PRO A 238 2.23 20.05 12.31
CA PRO A 238 2.14 21.06 11.25
C PRO A 238 1.55 20.53 9.93
N LYS A 239 1.42 19.21 9.76
CA LYS A 239 0.89 18.56 8.53
C LYS A 239 -0.63 18.39 8.55
N HIS A 240 -1.33 19.33 9.16
CA HIS A 240 -2.78 19.35 9.20
C HIS A 240 -3.39 19.74 7.85
N THR A 241 -4.69 19.52 7.70
CA THR A 241 -5.49 20.06 6.61
C THR A 241 -6.12 21.38 7.06
N PRO A 242 -6.27 22.38 6.16
CA PRO A 242 -6.96 23.62 6.47
C PRO A 242 -8.50 23.49 6.47
N PHE A 243 -9.04 22.36 6.04
CA PHE A 243 -10.49 22.13 5.96
C PHE A 243 -11.10 21.78 7.32
N ASP A 244 -12.31 22.27 7.60
CA ASP A 244 -13.03 21.95 8.85
C ASP A 244 -13.44 20.45 8.91
N ALA A 245 -13.62 19.82 7.74
CA ALA A 245 -13.85 18.40 7.59
C ALA A 245 -13.51 17.95 6.17
N PHE A 246 -13.23 16.66 5.99
CA PHE A 246 -13.02 16.09 4.67
C PHE A 246 -13.62 14.69 4.54
N TYR A 247 -13.93 14.32 3.31
CA TYR A 247 -14.37 12.99 2.93
C TYR A 247 -13.31 12.30 2.08
N ILE A 248 -13.11 11.01 2.30
CA ILE A 248 -12.24 10.19 1.44
C ILE A 248 -12.98 8.91 1.07
N THR A 249 -13.02 8.60 -0.23
CA THR A 249 -13.54 7.31 -0.71
C THR A 249 -12.67 6.15 -0.25
N ASP A 250 -13.29 4.98 -0.02
CA ASP A 250 -12.57 3.80 0.47
C ASP A 250 -11.55 3.26 -0.55
N GLY A 251 -11.82 3.47 -1.84
CA GLY A 251 -10.92 3.19 -2.95
C GLY A 251 -10.80 4.37 -3.90
N SER A 252 -9.87 4.26 -4.84
CA SER A 252 -9.68 5.28 -5.87
C SER A 252 -10.78 5.25 -6.90
N THR A 253 -11.37 6.42 -7.16
CA THR A 253 -12.47 6.61 -8.10
C THR A 253 -12.09 7.61 -9.19
N TYR A 254 -12.95 7.73 -10.21
CA TYR A 254 -12.75 8.73 -11.26
C TYR A 254 -12.76 10.14 -10.64
N HIS A 255 -11.88 11.02 -11.09
CA HIS A 255 -11.64 12.33 -10.46
C HIS A 255 -12.89 13.16 -10.14
N THR A 256 -13.90 13.13 -11.01
CA THR A 256 -15.14 13.90 -10.82
C THR A 256 -16.32 13.03 -10.41
N SER A 257 -16.08 11.79 -9.97
CA SER A 257 -17.16 10.91 -9.52
C SER A 257 -17.77 11.49 -8.24
N PHE A 258 -19.10 11.46 -8.15
CA PHE A 258 -19.81 11.86 -6.95
C PHE A 258 -20.69 10.70 -6.48
N GLU A 259 -20.28 10.04 -5.40
CA GLU A 259 -20.98 8.88 -4.85
C GLU A 259 -22.14 9.35 -3.94
N PRO A 260 -23.24 8.59 -3.81
CA PRO A 260 -24.34 8.95 -2.91
C PRO A 260 -23.89 9.19 -1.45
N THR A 261 -22.91 8.43 -0.99
CA THR A 261 -22.29 8.59 0.34
C THR A 261 -21.62 9.95 0.54
N MET A 262 -21.10 10.57 -0.52
CA MET A 262 -20.56 11.94 -0.46
C MET A 262 -21.67 12.96 -0.29
N LEU A 263 -22.82 12.76 -0.95
CA LEU A 263 -23.99 13.61 -0.78
C LEU A 263 -24.48 13.53 0.65
N ASP A 264 -24.68 12.31 1.16
CA ASP A 264 -25.14 12.08 2.54
C ASP A 264 -24.18 12.75 3.54
N TRP A 265 -22.87 12.56 3.37
CA TRP A 265 -21.86 13.20 4.19
C TRP A 265 -21.91 14.74 4.09
N MET A 266 -22.08 15.31 2.89
CA MET A 266 -22.18 16.76 2.70
C MET A 266 -23.44 17.32 3.36
N MET A 267 -24.56 16.59 3.29
CA MET A 267 -25.79 16.94 3.99
C MET A 267 -25.58 16.92 5.52
N GLU A 268 -24.81 15.97 6.07
CA GLU A 268 -24.43 15.97 7.49
C GLU A 268 -23.65 17.22 7.89
N GLN A 269 -22.75 17.73 7.04
CA GLN A 269 -21.99 18.95 7.33
C GLN A 269 -22.89 20.20 7.45
N MET A 270 -24.06 20.18 6.82
CA MET A 270 -25.04 21.28 6.88
C MET A 270 -25.97 21.20 8.10
N LYS A 271 -26.04 20.07 8.80
CA LYS A 271 -26.92 19.93 9.97
C LYS A 271 -26.44 20.74 11.17
N VAL A 272 -27.40 21.23 11.95
CA VAL A 272 -27.15 21.78 13.28
C VAL A 272 -26.99 20.60 14.24
N THR A 273 -25.77 20.35 14.71
CA THR A 273 -25.48 19.26 15.66
C THR A 273 -24.41 19.67 16.65
N VAL A 274 -24.24 18.85 17.71
CA VAL A 274 -23.15 19.01 18.67
C VAL A 274 -21.82 18.65 18.00
N GLU A 275 -20.85 19.56 18.02
CA GLU A 275 -19.50 19.40 17.49
C GLU A 275 -18.49 19.30 18.65
N GLY A 276 -17.48 18.45 18.48
CA GLY A 276 -16.48 18.13 19.51
C GLY A 276 -15.96 16.69 19.34
N PRO A 277 -14.95 16.27 20.11
CA PRO A 277 -14.31 14.98 19.94
C PRO A 277 -15.26 13.81 20.25
N GLU A 278 -15.05 12.67 19.59
CA GLU A 278 -15.78 11.42 19.88
C GLU A 278 -15.19 10.71 21.11
N ILE A 279 -13.88 10.88 21.33
CA ILE A 279 -13.18 10.46 22.53
C ILE A 279 -12.86 11.70 23.38
N ALA A 280 -13.73 12.00 24.34
CA ALA A 280 -13.56 13.11 25.24
C ALA A 280 -12.50 12.82 26.30
N THR A 281 -11.68 13.81 26.61
CA THR A 281 -10.76 13.81 27.74
C THR A 281 -11.00 15.05 28.58
N ASP A 282 -10.30 15.19 29.71
CA ASP A 282 -10.45 16.35 30.57
C ASP A 282 -10.12 17.63 29.80
N GLY A 283 -11.03 18.62 29.82
CA GLY A 283 -10.90 19.86 29.05
C GLY A 283 -11.38 19.78 27.60
N SER A 284 -11.84 18.63 27.10
CA SER A 284 -12.49 18.55 25.79
C SER A 284 -13.70 19.47 25.73
N ARG A 285 -13.85 20.20 24.62
CA ARG A 285 -14.88 21.22 24.44
C ARG A 285 -15.86 20.86 23.34
N TYR A 286 -17.14 21.15 23.60
CA TYR A 286 -18.25 20.96 22.67
C TYR A 286 -18.93 22.28 22.32
N THR A 287 -19.40 22.38 21.09
CA THR A 287 -20.13 23.53 20.55
C THR A 287 -21.33 23.06 19.72
N ILE A 288 -22.20 23.97 19.28
CA ILE A 288 -23.23 23.66 18.29
C ILE A 288 -22.77 24.17 16.93
N ARG A 289 -22.54 23.23 16.00
CA ARG A 289 -22.22 23.57 14.61
C ARG A 289 -23.43 24.23 13.95
N ASN A 290 -23.17 25.16 13.04
CA ASN A 290 -24.18 25.90 12.28
C ASN A 290 -25.18 26.67 13.16
N ASN A 291 -24.79 27.07 14.38
CA ASN A 291 -25.54 28.02 15.22
C ASN A 291 -25.38 29.47 14.70
N THR A 292 -25.88 29.74 13.50
CA THR A 292 -25.66 31.02 12.79
C THR A 292 -26.25 32.25 13.49
N LYS A 293 -27.16 32.05 14.45
CA LYS A 293 -27.81 33.12 15.23
C LYS A 293 -27.28 33.25 16.65
N ASN A 294 -26.21 32.53 17.00
CA ASN A 294 -25.56 32.55 18.32
C ASN A 294 -26.57 32.37 19.47
N TYR A 295 -27.51 31.43 19.31
CA TYR A 295 -28.45 31.11 20.38
C TYR A 295 -27.70 30.68 21.64
N ASN A 296 -28.20 31.07 22.82
CA ASN A 296 -27.66 30.63 24.09
C ASN A 296 -27.87 29.12 24.26
N ILE A 297 -26.85 28.42 24.77
CA ILE A 297 -26.82 26.97 24.88
C ILE A 297 -26.70 26.58 26.35
N THR A 298 -27.58 25.69 26.81
CA THR A 298 -27.45 25.02 28.11
C THR A 298 -27.00 23.59 27.88
N TRP A 299 -25.94 23.16 28.59
CA TRP A 299 -25.36 21.83 28.47
C TRP A 299 -25.80 20.91 29.61
N ASN A 300 -25.91 19.61 29.34
CA ASN A 300 -26.17 18.58 30.33
C ASN A 300 -25.48 17.26 29.96
N SER A 301 -25.00 16.53 30.97
CA SER A 301 -24.48 15.17 30.83
C SER A 301 -25.53 14.14 31.22
N SER A 302 -25.61 13.01 30.52
CA SER A 302 -26.50 11.91 30.91
C SER A 302 -26.06 11.18 32.18
N ASP A 303 -24.77 11.26 32.55
CA ASP A 303 -24.21 10.64 33.75
C ASP A 303 -23.04 11.48 34.30
N GLU A 304 -23.34 12.31 35.29
CA GLU A 304 -22.35 13.16 35.97
C GLU A 304 -21.34 12.39 36.83
N SER A 305 -21.56 11.08 37.09
CA SER A 305 -20.57 10.24 37.75
C SER A 305 -19.40 9.87 36.84
N VAL A 306 -19.62 9.93 35.51
CA VAL A 306 -18.60 9.69 34.48
C VAL A 306 -17.90 11.00 34.10
N ALA A 307 -18.68 12.02 33.74
CA ALA A 307 -18.18 13.36 33.46
C ALA A 307 -19.25 14.44 33.59
N THR A 308 -18.83 15.65 33.97
CA THR A 308 -19.67 16.85 34.00
C THR A 308 -19.36 17.75 32.80
N VAL A 309 -20.32 18.59 32.40
CA VAL A 309 -20.14 19.59 31.35
C VAL A 309 -20.51 20.97 31.90
N ASP A 310 -19.65 21.97 31.69
CA ASP A 310 -19.91 23.32 32.15
C ASP A 310 -20.75 24.14 31.14
N ASN A 311 -21.10 25.38 31.50
CA ASN A 311 -21.89 26.28 30.65
C ASN A 311 -21.18 26.67 29.34
N THR A 312 -19.87 26.48 29.24
CA THR A 312 -19.09 26.75 28.02
C THR A 312 -18.98 25.54 27.08
N GLY A 313 -19.53 24.40 27.51
CA GLY A 313 -19.44 23.12 26.81
C GLY A 313 -18.15 22.35 27.10
N THR A 314 -17.42 22.69 28.16
CA THR A 314 -16.15 22.03 28.53
C THR A 314 -16.41 20.84 29.46
N ILE A 315 -15.82 19.69 29.15
CA ILE A 315 -15.94 18.45 29.92
C ILE A 315 -14.92 18.41 31.07
N SER A 316 -15.39 18.02 32.25
CA SER A 316 -14.53 17.58 33.36
C SER A 316 -14.68 16.07 33.55
N MET A 317 -13.62 15.34 33.21
CA MET A 317 -13.62 13.87 33.23
C MET A 317 -13.41 13.34 34.66
N LYS A 318 -14.23 12.38 35.09
CA LYS A 318 -14.04 11.68 36.39
C LYS A 318 -13.54 10.25 36.21
N LYS A 319 -14.12 9.49 35.29
CA LYS A 319 -13.74 8.10 34.98
C LYS A 319 -14.07 7.76 33.53
N TYR A 320 -13.57 6.60 33.09
CA TYR A 320 -13.98 6.03 31.80
C TYR A 320 -15.48 5.71 31.79
N GLY A 321 -16.15 6.00 30.68
CA GLY A 321 -17.54 5.62 30.42
C GLY A 321 -18.08 6.24 29.15
N ILE A 322 -19.28 5.81 28.74
CA ILE A 322 -19.99 6.36 27.59
C ILE A 322 -21.18 7.16 28.10
N ILE A 323 -21.32 8.40 27.62
CA ILE A 323 -22.39 9.31 28.02
C ILE A 323 -22.97 10.03 26.81
N THR A 324 -24.17 10.56 26.96
CA THR A 324 -24.79 11.46 25.99
C THR A 324 -24.72 12.89 26.51
N ILE A 325 -24.03 13.75 25.79
CA ILE A 325 -24.04 15.20 26.01
C ILE A 325 -25.26 15.79 25.30
N THR A 326 -25.98 16.65 26.00
CA THR A 326 -27.17 17.34 25.48
C THR A 326 -26.95 18.84 25.49
N ALA A 327 -27.12 19.48 24.34
CA ALA A 327 -27.19 20.92 24.18
C ALA A 327 -28.65 21.35 23.97
N SER A 328 -29.14 22.25 24.82
CA SER A 328 -30.49 22.82 24.71
C SER A 328 -30.40 24.27 24.26
N CYS A 329 -31.05 24.58 23.13
CA CYS A 329 -31.16 25.93 22.58
C CYS A 329 -32.61 26.39 22.69
N VAL A 330 -32.83 27.64 23.12
CA VAL A 330 -34.17 28.26 23.11
C VAL A 330 -34.28 29.17 21.90
N VAL A 331 -35.12 28.78 20.94
CA VAL A 331 -35.40 29.54 19.72
C VAL A 331 -36.87 29.91 19.70
N ASN A 332 -37.20 31.20 19.74
CA ASN A 332 -38.59 31.69 19.72
C ASN A 332 -39.50 31.00 20.77
N ASN A 333 -39.03 30.86 22.02
CA ASN A 333 -39.69 30.14 23.11
C ASN A 333 -39.88 28.62 22.90
N VAL A 334 -39.31 28.04 21.85
CA VAL A 334 -39.25 26.58 21.66
C VAL A 334 -37.87 26.10 22.07
N THR A 335 -37.82 25.13 22.98
CA THR A 335 -36.56 24.48 23.36
C THR A 335 -36.26 23.34 22.38
N THR A 336 -35.17 23.46 21.63
CA THR A 336 -34.64 22.41 20.76
C THR A 336 -33.44 21.77 21.44
N LYS A 337 -33.40 20.44 21.46
CA LYS A 337 -32.30 19.67 22.07
C LYS A 337 -31.52 18.92 21.01
N PHE A 338 -30.20 18.98 21.12
CA PHE A 338 -29.25 18.24 20.30
C PHE A 338 -28.47 17.30 21.19
N HIS A 339 -28.25 16.08 20.72
CA HIS A 339 -27.61 15.02 21.50
C HIS A 339 -26.37 14.51 20.76
N LYS A 340 -25.34 14.16 21.52
CA LYS A 340 -24.18 13.44 21.01
C LYS A 340 -23.72 12.41 22.04
N GLU A 341 -23.69 11.16 21.64
CA GLU A 341 -23.07 10.10 22.41
C GLU A 341 -21.56 10.18 22.25
N ILE A 342 -20.82 10.09 23.36
CA ILE A 342 -19.36 10.23 23.40
C ILE A 342 -18.77 9.18 24.33
N MET A 343 -17.52 8.79 24.08
CA MET A 343 -16.73 8.01 25.02
C MET A 343 -15.79 8.93 25.80
N VAL A 344 -15.94 8.96 27.12
CA VAL A 344 -15.08 9.71 28.03
C VAL A 344 -13.92 8.81 28.43
N GLY A 345 -12.69 9.24 28.16
CA GLY A 345 -11.48 8.49 28.39
C GLY A 345 -11.31 7.29 27.45
N PHE A 346 -10.28 6.49 27.73
CA PHE A 346 -9.96 5.31 26.92
C PHE A 346 -10.55 4.04 27.54
N PRO A 347 -11.06 3.10 26.73
CA PRO A 347 -11.60 1.84 27.22
C PRO A 347 -10.48 0.95 27.74
N PRO A 348 -10.82 -0.03 28.60
CA PRO A 348 -9.85 -1.01 29.06
C PRO A 348 -9.44 -1.96 27.92
N PHE A 349 -8.13 -2.20 27.81
CA PHE A 349 -7.55 -3.14 26.86
C PHE A 349 -6.81 -4.26 27.57
N VAL A 350 -6.84 -5.45 26.98
CA VAL A 350 -5.96 -6.57 27.31
C VAL A 350 -5.08 -6.86 26.11
N LEU A 351 -3.80 -7.12 26.36
CA LEU A 351 -2.87 -7.55 25.33
C LEU A 351 -2.87 -9.07 25.21
N GLU A 352 -3.01 -9.52 23.98
CA GLU A 352 -2.93 -10.91 23.57
C GLU A 352 -1.80 -11.06 22.56
N TRP A 353 -1.32 -12.28 22.37
CA TRP A 353 -0.36 -12.59 21.34
C TRP A 353 -0.83 -13.74 20.48
N TYR A 354 -0.33 -13.80 19.25
CA TYR A 354 -0.51 -14.91 18.32
C TYR A 354 0.71 -15.00 17.41
N VAL A 355 0.81 -16.07 16.60
CA VAL A 355 1.95 -16.26 15.69
C VAL A 355 1.46 -16.28 14.26
N ASN A 356 1.97 -15.35 13.45
CA ASN A 356 1.76 -15.36 12.00
C ASN A 356 3.05 -14.91 11.32
N TYR A 357 3.87 -15.90 10.93
CA TYR A 357 5.29 -15.80 10.54
C TYR A 357 6.24 -15.38 11.65
N THR A 358 5.81 -14.42 12.46
CA THR A 358 6.50 -13.88 13.64
C THR A 358 5.48 -13.75 14.77
N TYR A 359 5.96 -13.60 16.00
CA TYR A 359 5.08 -13.24 17.10
C TYR A 359 4.45 -11.87 16.83
N ARG A 360 3.16 -11.74 17.15
CA ARG A 360 2.41 -10.49 17.04
C ARG A 360 1.69 -10.24 18.35
N ALA A 361 1.65 -8.98 18.77
CA ALA A 361 0.79 -8.53 19.85
C ALA A 361 -0.48 -7.91 19.27
N LYS A 362 -1.62 -8.16 19.92
CA LYS A 362 -2.92 -7.58 19.62
C LYS A 362 -3.52 -7.00 20.88
N ALA A 363 -4.03 -5.79 20.79
CA ALA A 363 -4.85 -5.18 21.83
C ALA A 363 -6.32 -5.54 21.59
N ARG A 364 -6.95 -6.14 22.59
CA ARG A 364 -8.39 -6.42 22.58
C ARG A 364 -9.09 -5.52 23.57
N CYS A 365 -10.04 -4.72 23.09
CA CYS A 365 -10.95 -3.98 23.96
C CYS A 365 -11.81 -4.99 24.74
N ILE A 366 -11.94 -4.81 26.05
CA ILE A 366 -12.76 -5.69 26.90
C ILE A 366 -14.13 -5.10 27.23
N ASP A 367 -14.39 -3.86 26.81
CA ASP A 367 -15.72 -3.25 26.90
C ASP A 367 -16.40 -3.26 25.52
N PRO A 368 -17.42 -4.11 25.30
CA PRO A 368 -18.10 -4.18 24.00
C PRO A 368 -18.86 -2.89 23.66
N LYS A 369 -19.21 -2.05 24.65
CA LYS A 369 -19.89 -0.78 24.39
C LYS A 369 -18.98 0.23 23.69
N ALA A 370 -17.66 0.08 23.84
CA ALA A 370 -16.67 0.96 23.21
C ALA A 370 -16.45 0.66 21.72
N GLU A 371 -16.96 -0.46 21.19
CA GLU A 371 -16.73 -0.91 19.81
C GLU A 371 -16.98 0.20 18.76
N PRO A 372 -18.10 0.97 18.81
CA PRO A 372 -18.35 2.03 17.82
C PRO A 372 -17.31 3.16 17.83
N PHE A 373 -16.59 3.31 18.95
CA PHE A 373 -15.62 4.38 19.17
C PHE A 373 -14.18 3.96 18.87
N LEU A 374 -13.89 2.67 18.68
CA LEU A 374 -12.51 2.19 18.47
C LEU A 374 -11.87 2.75 17.19
N LYS A 375 -12.67 3.16 16.19
CA LYS A 375 -12.19 3.82 14.97
C LYS A 375 -11.58 5.21 15.21
N TYR A 376 -11.86 5.84 16.36
CA TYR A 376 -11.30 7.13 16.77
C TYR A 376 -10.04 6.99 17.66
N ILE A 377 -9.52 5.76 17.80
CA ILE A 377 -8.35 5.45 18.62
C ILE A 377 -7.24 4.91 17.71
N GLN A 378 -6.01 5.38 17.94
CA GLN A 378 -4.79 4.76 17.42
C GLN A 378 -3.94 4.21 18.56
N TYR A 379 -2.92 3.42 18.21
CA TYR A 379 -2.14 2.65 19.17
C TYR A 379 -0.66 2.99 19.07
N GLU A 380 -0.02 3.22 20.20
CA GLU A 380 1.44 3.32 20.31
C GLU A 380 1.99 2.06 20.97
N TRP A 381 3.03 1.48 20.37
CA TRP A 381 3.70 0.27 20.85
C TRP A 381 5.18 0.52 21.18
N GLN A 382 5.67 -0.12 22.23
CA GLN A 382 7.09 -0.17 22.55
C GLN A 382 7.46 -1.57 23.03
N VAL A 383 8.59 -2.10 22.55
CA VAL A 383 9.07 -3.43 22.94
C VAL A 383 10.39 -3.28 23.70
N LYS A 384 10.46 -3.88 24.88
CA LYS A 384 11.67 -3.93 25.70
C LYS A 384 12.17 -5.36 25.82
N GLY A 385 13.49 -5.53 25.75
CA GLY A 385 14.14 -6.81 25.96
C GLY A 385 14.32 -7.13 27.45
N ASN A 386 14.88 -8.30 27.73
CA ASN A 386 15.05 -8.84 29.08
C ASN A 386 15.92 -7.96 30.02
N SER A 387 16.80 -7.11 29.49
CA SER A 387 17.60 -6.14 30.24
C SER A 387 16.87 -4.82 30.52
N GLY A 388 15.60 -4.68 30.09
CA GLY A 388 14.85 -3.42 30.11
C GLY A 388 15.26 -2.44 29.01
N GLN A 389 16.26 -2.78 28.19
CA GLN A 389 16.65 -1.98 27.02
C GLN A 389 15.50 -1.96 26.02
N SER A 390 15.19 -0.77 25.50
CA SER A 390 14.23 -0.62 24.41
C SER A 390 14.79 -1.27 23.15
N LEU A 391 14.05 -2.21 22.56
CA LEU A 391 14.39 -2.82 21.28
C LEU A 391 13.92 -1.97 20.11
N THR A 392 13.05 -1.00 20.37
CA THR A 392 12.63 0.03 19.42
C THR A 392 13.15 1.38 19.89
N GLU A 393 13.73 2.19 19.00
CA GLU A 393 14.24 3.52 19.37
C GLU A 393 13.12 4.48 19.79
N LYS A 394 11.92 4.32 19.20
CA LYS A 394 10.73 5.14 19.44
C LYS A 394 9.48 4.26 19.60
N TRP A 395 8.40 4.87 20.07
CA TRP A 395 7.07 4.26 20.03
C TRP A 395 6.64 4.13 18.56
N ILE A 396 6.18 2.93 18.20
CA ILE A 396 5.65 2.63 16.86
C ILE A 396 4.15 2.89 16.89
N GLN A 397 3.65 3.70 15.97
CA GLN A 397 2.22 3.99 15.86
C GLN A 397 1.55 3.05 14.85
N THR A 398 0.36 2.56 15.18
CA THR A 398 -0.45 1.73 14.29
C THR A 398 -1.91 2.16 14.32
N ILE A 399 -2.58 2.02 13.18
CA ILE A 399 -4.03 2.22 13.04
C ILE A 399 -4.76 0.99 13.58
N GLU A 400 -4.32 -0.19 13.16
CA GLU A 400 -4.84 -1.45 13.69
C GLU A 400 -4.33 -1.69 15.12
N PRO A 401 -5.12 -2.36 15.97
CA PRO A 401 -4.74 -2.68 17.35
C PRO A 401 -3.75 -3.85 17.41
N LEU A 402 -2.75 -3.90 16.53
CA LEU A 402 -1.75 -4.96 16.51
C LEU A 402 -0.38 -4.47 16.06
N THR A 403 0.66 -5.18 16.47
CA THR A 403 2.05 -4.93 16.05
C THR A 403 2.85 -6.23 15.93
N GLY A 404 3.87 -6.22 15.07
CA GLY A 404 4.83 -7.31 14.95
C GLY A 404 5.89 -7.25 16.05
N LEU A 405 6.36 -8.40 16.51
CA LEU A 405 7.36 -8.51 17.58
C LEU A 405 8.67 -9.11 17.05
N PRO A 406 9.83 -8.62 17.55
CA PRO A 406 11.12 -9.20 17.19
C PRO A 406 11.15 -10.65 17.67
N THR A 407 11.45 -11.56 16.74
CA THR A 407 11.51 -13.01 17.00
C THR A 407 12.93 -13.50 16.74
N LEU A 408 13.52 -14.25 17.67
CA LEU A 408 14.92 -14.72 17.58
C LEU A 408 15.00 -16.23 17.78
N ALA A 409 15.99 -16.87 17.15
CA ALA A 409 16.29 -18.29 17.40
C ALA A 409 16.88 -18.52 18.79
N LYS A 410 17.53 -17.49 19.37
CA LYS A 410 18.04 -17.49 20.75
C LYS A 410 16.97 -16.99 21.72
N ALA A 411 17.20 -17.25 23.01
CA ALA A 411 16.33 -16.81 24.10
C ALA A 411 15.96 -15.32 23.99
N ASN A 412 14.67 -15.03 23.94
CA ASN A 412 14.14 -13.71 23.61
C ASN A 412 12.93 -13.37 24.48
N LYS A 413 13.18 -13.08 25.75
CA LYS A 413 12.16 -12.57 26.67
C LYS A 413 11.94 -11.08 26.41
N ILE A 414 10.69 -10.72 26.16
CA ILE A 414 10.31 -9.35 25.85
C ILE A 414 9.11 -8.91 26.69
N THR A 415 9.01 -7.61 26.90
CA THR A 415 7.80 -6.96 27.41
C THR A 415 7.30 -5.97 26.35
N VAL A 416 6.07 -6.18 25.92
CA VAL A 416 5.36 -5.33 24.97
C VAL A 416 4.51 -4.35 25.75
N TYR A 417 4.68 -3.07 25.50
CA TYR A 417 3.85 -1.99 26.02
C TYR A 417 2.97 -1.45 24.89
N MET A 418 1.72 -1.15 25.23
CA MET A 418 0.77 -0.51 24.34
C MET A 418 0.06 0.60 25.10
N ARG A 419 -0.20 1.74 24.44
CA ARG A 419 -1.19 2.71 24.92
C ARG A 419 -2.04 3.24 23.77
N PRO A 420 -3.34 3.45 23.98
CA PRO A 420 -4.20 4.12 23.01
C PRO A 420 -3.95 5.63 23.04
N PHE A 421 -4.25 6.32 21.95
CA PHE A 421 -4.31 7.77 21.90
C PHE A 421 -5.41 8.23 20.93
N ASN A 422 -5.96 9.43 21.18
CA ASN A 422 -7.00 10.03 20.35
C ASN A 422 -6.41 11.03 19.35
N VAL A 423 -7.27 11.65 18.53
CA VAL A 423 -6.89 12.65 17.50
C VAL A 423 -6.10 13.83 18.06
N ASP A 424 -6.39 14.24 19.30
CA ASP A 424 -5.69 15.35 19.97
C ASP A 424 -4.30 14.95 20.49
N GLY A 425 -3.89 13.69 20.30
CA GLY A 425 -2.62 13.15 20.79
C GLY A 425 -2.63 12.86 22.30
N VAL A 426 -3.78 12.97 22.97
CA VAL A 426 -3.92 12.61 24.39
C VAL A 426 -3.79 11.11 24.51
N LYS A 427 -2.95 10.65 25.44
CA LYS A 427 -2.56 9.24 25.56
C LYS A 427 -3.20 8.60 26.77
N GLY A 428 -3.70 7.38 26.58
CA GLY A 428 -4.23 6.55 27.64
C GLY A 428 -3.12 5.96 28.53
N LYS A 429 -3.57 5.26 29.58
CA LYS A 429 -2.66 4.50 30.45
C LYS A 429 -2.07 3.32 29.68
N PRO A 430 -0.74 3.06 29.80
CA PRO A 430 -0.14 1.93 29.13
C PRO A 430 -0.55 0.60 29.77
N VAL A 431 -0.77 -0.40 28.93
CA VAL A 431 -0.92 -1.81 29.28
C VAL A 431 0.30 -2.58 28.77
N PHE A 432 0.60 -3.72 29.37
CA PHE A 432 1.77 -4.50 28.99
C PHE A 432 1.53 -6.01 29.04
N LEU A 433 2.33 -6.73 28.26
CA LEU A 433 2.38 -8.18 28.21
C LEU A 433 3.84 -8.62 28.15
N SER A 434 4.25 -9.48 29.07
CA SER A 434 5.57 -10.13 29.03
C SER A 434 5.43 -11.52 28.45
N MET A 435 6.33 -11.89 27.54
CA MET A 435 6.30 -13.18 26.86
C MET A 435 7.69 -13.64 26.41
N ASP A 436 7.79 -14.92 26.08
CA ASP A 436 8.95 -15.51 25.40
C ASP A 436 8.70 -15.54 23.88
N ALA A 437 9.35 -14.64 23.16
CA ALA A 437 9.27 -14.51 21.70
C ALA A 437 10.46 -15.22 21.00
N THR A 438 10.94 -16.32 21.58
CA THR A 438 11.92 -17.22 20.95
C THR A 438 11.22 -18.08 19.91
N ILE A 439 11.86 -18.39 18.77
CA ILE A 439 11.30 -19.32 17.77
C ILE A 439 11.01 -20.67 18.46
N PRO A 440 9.80 -21.24 18.34
CA PRO A 440 9.38 -22.39 19.16
C PRO A 440 10.08 -23.71 18.83
N PHE A 441 10.54 -23.90 17.59
CA PHE A 441 11.24 -25.11 17.15
C PHE A 441 12.43 -24.80 16.25
N GLU A 442 13.42 -25.68 16.29
CA GLU A 442 14.59 -25.69 15.41
C GLU A 442 14.49 -26.81 14.38
N PHE A 443 15.42 -26.82 13.42
CA PHE A 443 15.43 -27.76 12.31
C PHE A 443 16.74 -28.50 12.19
N TYR A 444 16.67 -29.77 11.84
CA TYR A 444 17.80 -30.56 11.40
C TYR A 444 17.51 -31.24 10.04
N PRO A 445 18.34 -31.01 9.00
CA PRO A 445 19.45 -30.07 8.95
C PRO A 445 19.00 -28.60 9.07
N SER A 446 19.82 -27.76 9.71
CA SER A 446 19.51 -26.34 9.90
C SER A 446 19.72 -25.49 8.64
N ASN A 447 20.56 -25.95 7.72
CA ASN A 447 20.94 -25.24 6.50
C ASN A 447 19.75 -25.09 5.53
N GLU A 448 19.77 -24.03 4.71
CA GLU A 448 18.80 -23.89 3.61
C GLU A 448 19.07 -24.88 2.47
N ILE A 449 20.36 -25.09 2.16
CA ILE A 449 20.78 -26.11 1.19
C ILE A 449 20.96 -27.42 1.94
N ILE A 450 20.14 -28.41 1.58
CA ILE A 450 20.15 -29.73 2.18
C ILE A 450 20.71 -30.73 1.18
N ASP A 451 21.79 -31.39 1.57
CA ASP A 451 22.45 -32.40 0.76
C ASP A 451 21.71 -33.73 0.83
N VAL A 452 21.34 -34.24 -0.33
CA VAL A 452 20.72 -35.55 -0.52
C VAL A 452 21.77 -36.47 -1.14
N TYR A 453 22.37 -37.35 -0.33
CA TYR A 453 23.47 -38.20 -0.76
C TYR A 453 23.01 -39.43 -1.53
N ASN A 454 23.80 -39.87 -2.50
CA ASN A 454 23.59 -41.13 -3.20
C ASN A 454 23.64 -42.33 -2.24
N GLY A 455 22.67 -43.22 -2.35
CA GLY A 455 22.51 -44.34 -1.41
C GLY A 455 21.81 -43.96 -0.09
N SER A 456 21.51 -42.68 0.16
CA SER A 456 20.48 -42.32 1.14
C SER A 456 19.18 -42.97 0.73
N ARG A 457 18.38 -43.45 1.69
CA ARG A 457 17.03 -43.88 1.35
C ARG A 457 16.30 -42.71 0.66
N PRO A 458 15.44 -42.95 -0.35
CA PRO A 458 14.64 -41.90 -0.95
C PRO A 458 13.80 -41.11 0.08
N SER A 459 13.56 -41.66 1.28
CA SER A 459 13.00 -40.95 2.44
C SER A 459 14.05 -40.11 3.20
N ALA A 460 14.71 -39.16 2.55
CA ALA A 460 15.40 -38.08 3.26
C ALA A 460 14.35 -37.06 3.73
N GLY A 461 14.58 -36.40 4.86
CA GLY A 461 13.62 -35.47 5.43
C GLY A 461 14.27 -34.38 6.27
N ILE A 462 13.44 -33.44 6.70
CA ILE A 462 13.80 -32.40 7.67
C ILE A 462 13.07 -32.67 8.97
N GLU A 463 13.81 -32.77 10.05
CA GLU A 463 13.28 -32.87 11.40
C GLU A 463 13.06 -31.47 11.96
N PHE A 464 11.93 -31.25 12.62
CA PHE A 464 11.74 -30.11 13.50
C PHE A 464 11.57 -30.62 14.94
N PHE A 465 12.12 -29.88 15.90
CA PHE A 465 12.09 -30.26 17.30
C PHE A 465 12.07 -29.02 18.22
N PRO A 466 11.64 -29.15 19.48
CA PRO A 466 11.44 -28.02 20.38
C PRO A 466 12.74 -27.25 20.58
N ASN A 467 12.69 -25.92 20.48
CA ASN A 467 13.87 -25.09 20.59
C ASN A 467 14.44 -25.13 22.02
N PRO A 468 15.71 -25.57 22.23
CA PRO A 468 16.33 -25.61 23.55
C PRO A 468 16.45 -24.22 24.21
N ALA A 469 16.56 -23.14 23.44
CA ALA A 469 16.65 -21.77 23.93
C ALA A 469 15.30 -21.16 24.35
N TYR A 470 14.17 -21.79 24.01
CA TYR A 470 12.84 -21.35 24.45
C TYR A 470 12.75 -21.48 25.97
N GLY A 471 12.65 -20.37 26.69
CA GLY A 471 12.76 -20.32 28.14
C GLY A 471 11.54 -20.90 28.86
N ASP A 472 10.34 -20.68 28.31
CA ASP A 472 9.09 -21.21 28.89
C ASP A 472 8.78 -22.63 28.36
N LYS A 473 9.43 -23.63 28.95
CA LYS A 473 9.30 -25.04 28.56
C LYS A 473 7.90 -25.61 28.82
N GLU A 474 7.17 -25.07 29.80
CA GLU A 474 5.80 -25.47 30.10
C GLU A 474 4.87 -24.96 28.98
N ALA A 475 4.96 -23.66 28.65
CA ALA A 475 4.17 -23.09 27.56
C ALA A 475 4.42 -23.80 26.23
N LEU A 476 5.66 -24.16 25.91
CA LEU A 476 5.98 -24.89 24.68
C LEU A 476 5.25 -26.24 24.59
N LYS A 477 4.93 -26.88 25.72
CA LYS A 477 4.19 -28.15 25.78
C LYS A 477 2.67 -27.96 25.85
N SER A 478 2.18 -26.91 26.50
CA SER A 478 0.75 -26.73 26.76
C SER A 478 0.05 -25.79 25.76
N GLU A 479 0.78 -24.86 25.15
CA GLU A 479 0.22 -23.83 24.28
C GLU A 479 0.00 -24.36 22.86
N THR A 480 -1.26 -24.68 22.56
CA THR A 480 -1.65 -25.28 21.27
C THR A 480 -1.34 -24.38 20.07
N ARG A 481 -1.24 -23.05 20.24
CA ARG A 481 -0.82 -22.12 19.18
C ARG A 481 0.60 -22.36 18.67
N LEU A 482 1.47 -22.99 19.48
CA LEU A 482 2.85 -23.32 19.10
C LEU A 482 3.00 -24.72 18.48
N HIS A 483 1.93 -25.52 18.49
CA HIS A 483 1.95 -26.90 18.00
C HIS A 483 1.59 -26.96 16.51
N VAL A 484 2.44 -27.63 15.74
CA VAL A 484 2.25 -27.90 14.31
C VAL A 484 1.15 -28.94 14.13
N ARG A 485 0.08 -28.57 13.43
CA ARG A 485 -0.99 -29.48 12.99
C ARG A 485 -0.86 -29.85 11.51
N ARG A 486 -0.31 -28.92 10.71
CA ARG A 486 -0.21 -29.03 9.26
C ARG A 486 1.05 -28.33 8.74
N VAL A 487 1.68 -28.90 7.71
CA VAL A 487 2.76 -28.25 6.96
C VAL A 487 2.36 -28.15 5.49
N ASN A 488 2.28 -26.92 4.98
CA ASN A 488 2.04 -26.67 3.55
C ASN A 488 3.38 -26.56 2.83
N CYS A 489 3.55 -27.30 1.74
CA CYS A 489 4.73 -27.26 0.89
C CYS A 489 4.42 -26.45 -0.37
N LEU A 490 5.00 -25.26 -0.46
CA LEU A 490 4.83 -24.34 -1.58
C LEU A 490 5.98 -24.52 -2.57
N ILE A 491 5.68 -24.95 -3.79
CA ILE A 491 6.66 -25.23 -4.86
C ILE A 491 6.49 -24.15 -5.94
N ASN A 492 7.60 -23.57 -6.43
CA ASN A 492 7.65 -22.41 -7.34
C ASN A 492 6.45 -22.22 -8.29
N GLY A 493 5.72 -21.10 -8.11
CA GLY A 493 4.93 -20.44 -9.16
C GLY A 493 3.54 -20.98 -9.47
N ALA A 494 3.07 -22.07 -8.85
CA ALA A 494 1.71 -22.56 -9.10
C ALA A 494 0.70 -21.84 -8.20
N THR A 495 0.08 -20.77 -8.70
CA THR A 495 -1.15 -20.18 -8.12
C THR A 495 -2.40 -21.03 -8.39
N THR A 496 -2.28 -22.07 -9.22
CA THR A 496 -3.40 -22.87 -9.75
C THR A 496 -3.49 -24.29 -9.20
N ASN A 497 -2.57 -24.71 -8.32
CA ASN A 497 -2.64 -26.02 -7.65
C ASN A 497 -2.65 -25.84 -6.13
N PRO A 498 -3.52 -26.54 -5.38
CA PRO A 498 -3.50 -26.49 -3.93
C PRO A 498 -2.12 -26.98 -3.41
N PRO A 499 -1.58 -26.34 -2.36
CA PRO A 499 -0.29 -26.71 -1.81
C PRO A 499 -0.34 -28.12 -1.22
N VAL A 500 0.77 -28.87 -1.34
CA VAL A 500 0.87 -30.20 -0.72
C VAL A 500 0.84 -30.03 0.78
N SER A 501 -0.12 -30.68 1.46
CA SER A 501 -0.33 -30.50 2.89
C SER A 501 -0.01 -31.81 3.63
N ILE A 502 0.94 -31.73 4.56
CA ILE A 502 1.33 -32.84 5.44
C ILE A 502 0.63 -32.63 6.78
N TYR A 503 -0.14 -33.61 7.24
CA TYR A 503 -0.96 -33.50 8.44
C TYR A 503 -0.40 -34.35 9.58
N PHE A 504 -0.28 -33.75 10.76
CA PHE A 504 0.07 -34.45 11.99
C PHE A 504 -1.22 -34.86 12.71
N PRO A 505 -1.48 -36.16 12.97
CA PRO A 505 -2.72 -36.62 13.60
C PRO A 505 -3.06 -35.88 14.89
N ASN A 506 -2.03 -35.65 15.71
CA ASN A 506 -2.07 -34.79 16.88
C ASN A 506 -1.15 -33.59 16.64
N ALA A 507 -1.58 -32.40 17.07
CA ALA A 507 -0.73 -31.22 17.00
C ALA A 507 0.54 -31.45 17.83
N THR A 508 1.71 -31.13 17.26
CA THR A 508 3.01 -31.52 17.81
C THR A 508 4.05 -30.40 17.69
N ILE A 509 5.02 -30.37 18.59
CA ILE A 509 6.20 -29.48 18.54
C ILE A 509 7.44 -30.17 17.97
N SER A 510 7.31 -31.44 17.57
CA SER A 510 8.36 -32.20 16.91
C SER A 510 7.81 -33.12 15.83
N GLY A 511 8.59 -33.36 14.79
CA GLY A 511 8.23 -34.31 13.75
C GLY A 511 9.24 -34.33 12.62
N VAL A 512 9.06 -35.28 11.70
CA VAL A 512 9.87 -35.41 10.50
C VAL A 512 8.99 -35.13 9.30
N ILE A 513 9.46 -34.25 8.42
CA ILE A 513 8.87 -33.96 7.13
C ILE A 513 9.73 -34.67 6.07
N GLU A 514 9.20 -35.74 5.50
CA GLU A 514 9.90 -36.46 4.44
C GLU A 514 9.81 -35.68 3.13
N PHE A 515 10.94 -35.55 2.43
CA PHE A 515 10.99 -34.80 1.18
C PHE A 515 10.11 -35.40 0.10
N ARG A 516 9.88 -36.72 0.10
CA ARG A 516 8.93 -37.34 -0.84
C ARG A 516 7.50 -36.84 -0.69
N ASP A 517 7.11 -36.35 0.49
CA ASP A 517 5.77 -35.85 0.79
C ASP A 517 5.63 -34.37 0.48
N CYS A 518 6.73 -33.67 0.18
CA CYS A 518 6.73 -32.24 -0.10
C CYS A 518 6.36 -31.92 -1.55
N TRP A 519 6.44 -32.89 -2.47
CA TRP A 519 6.11 -32.71 -3.89
C TRP A 519 5.11 -33.75 -4.40
N ASN A 520 4.11 -33.30 -5.16
CA ASN A 520 3.07 -34.16 -5.73
C ASN A 520 3.62 -35.14 -6.79
N ASN A 521 2.83 -36.17 -7.11
CA ASN A 521 3.02 -37.06 -8.26
C ASN A 521 4.40 -37.73 -8.34
N GLY A 522 5.06 -37.97 -7.21
CA GLY A 522 6.38 -38.60 -7.18
C GLY A 522 7.50 -37.78 -7.83
N MET A 523 7.33 -36.46 -7.95
CA MET A 523 8.34 -35.56 -8.53
C MET A 523 9.69 -35.68 -7.81
N TYR A 524 9.67 -35.76 -6.49
CA TYR A 524 10.88 -35.97 -5.69
C TYR A 524 11.60 -37.28 -6.10
N GLN A 525 10.84 -38.38 -6.20
CA GLN A 525 11.41 -39.69 -6.55
C GLN A 525 11.99 -39.68 -7.97
N SER A 526 11.31 -39.01 -8.90
CA SER A 526 11.77 -38.86 -10.28
C SER A 526 13.07 -38.05 -10.36
N TRP A 527 13.14 -36.93 -9.64
CA TRP A 527 14.36 -36.12 -9.54
C TRP A 527 15.52 -36.90 -8.91
N TYR A 528 15.27 -37.62 -7.80
CA TYR A 528 16.29 -38.42 -7.12
C TYR A 528 16.84 -39.52 -8.03
N ASN A 529 15.97 -40.28 -8.69
CA ASN A 529 16.36 -41.35 -9.60
C ASN A 529 17.18 -40.84 -10.79
N GLN A 530 16.81 -39.68 -11.34
CA GLN A 530 17.58 -39.03 -12.42
C GLN A 530 18.98 -38.63 -11.93
N CYS A 531 19.07 -37.94 -10.79
CA CYS A 531 20.36 -37.50 -10.25
C CYS A 531 21.28 -38.68 -9.89
N SER A 532 20.74 -39.75 -9.30
CA SER A 532 21.50 -40.96 -8.96
C SER A 532 22.03 -41.68 -10.20
N LYS A 533 21.23 -41.75 -11.28
CA LYS A 533 21.63 -42.44 -12.53
C LYS A 533 22.67 -41.67 -13.35
N TYR A 534 22.52 -40.35 -13.46
CA TYR A 534 23.30 -39.55 -14.43
C TYR A 534 24.37 -38.66 -13.78
N GLY A 535 24.43 -38.57 -12.44
CA GLY A 535 25.24 -37.56 -11.75
C GLY A 535 24.52 -36.20 -11.69
N SER A 536 24.98 -35.32 -10.80
CA SER A 536 24.28 -34.10 -10.33
C SER A 536 23.44 -33.36 -11.38
N SER A 537 22.17 -33.09 -11.07
CA SER A 537 21.37 -32.09 -11.78
C SER A 537 21.84 -30.67 -11.41
N SER A 538 21.94 -29.77 -12.38
CA SER A 538 22.17 -28.33 -12.12
C SER A 538 20.95 -27.64 -11.48
N LEU A 539 19.81 -28.31 -11.41
CA LEU A 539 18.54 -27.78 -10.91
C LEU A 539 18.26 -28.28 -9.49
N LEU A 540 18.37 -27.38 -8.52
CA LEU A 540 17.94 -27.59 -7.14
C LEU A 540 16.41 -27.73 -7.08
N MET A 541 15.89 -28.72 -6.37
CA MET A 541 14.48 -28.70 -5.99
C MET A 541 14.28 -27.75 -4.82
N MET A 542 13.28 -26.87 -4.91
CA MET A 542 13.02 -25.85 -3.90
C MET A 542 11.58 -25.92 -3.41
N ALA A 543 11.38 -25.73 -2.11
CA ALA A 543 10.07 -25.58 -1.50
C ALA A 543 10.13 -24.64 -0.30
N VAL A 544 9.03 -23.92 -0.05
CA VAL A 544 8.79 -23.22 1.22
C VAL A 544 7.84 -24.06 2.05
N LEU A 545 8.29 -24.49 3.22
CA LEU A 545 7.48 -25.21 4.20
C LEU A 545 6.82 -24.20 5.14
N GLU A 546 5.49 -24.15 5.15
CA GLU A 546 4.71 -23.36 6.10
C GLU A 546 4.15 -24.24 7.21
N PHE A 547 4.68 -24.06 8.43
CA PHE A 547 4.22 -24.78 9.62
C PHE A 547 3.01 -24.05 10.21
N ARG A 548 1.87 -24.74 10.33
CA ARG A 548 0.60 -24.17 10.78
C ARG A 548 0.05 -24.87 12.01
N ASN A 549 -0.56 -24.08 12.89
CA ASN A 549 -1.26 -24.60 14.07
C ASN A 549 -2.71 -25.01 13.75
N SER A 550 -3.44 -25.48 14.75
CA SER A 550 -4.84 -25.91 14.61
C SER A 550 -5.81 -24.77 14.30
N GLN A 551 -5.44 -23.51 14.52
CA GLN A 551 -6.21 -22.32 14.13
C GLN A 551 -5.81 -21.79 12.74
N GLU A 552 -5.02 -22.55 11.97
CA GLU A 552 -4.50 -22.18 10.64
C GLU A 552 -3.51 -21.01 10.63
N GLU A 553 -3.03 -20.58 11.80
CA GLU A 553 -2.01 -19.55 11.93
C GLU A 553 -0.63 -20.12 11.60
N ILE A 554 0.22 -19.31 10.96
CA ILE A 554 1.53 -19.75 10.47
C ILE A 554 2.56 -19.53 11.58
N ILE A 555 3.04 -20.62 12.15
CA ILE A 555 4.02 -20.62 13.24
C ILE A 555 5.41 -20.26 12.71
N HIS A 556 5.80 -20.86 11.58
CA HIS A 556 7.12 -20.66 10.97
C HIS A 556 7.13 -20.95 9.47
N ARG A 557 8.08 -20.34 8.74
CA ARG A 557 8.37 -20.65 7.33
C ARG A 557 9.82 -21.08 7.16
N LYS A 558 10.06 -22.24 6.55
CA LYS A 558 11.40 -22.72 6.23
C LYS A 558 11.56 -22.88 4.72
N LEU A 559 12.52 -22.17 4.13
CA LEU A 559 12.96 -22.42 2.76
C LEU A 559 13.93 -23.60 2.75
N ILE A 560 13.67 -24.57 1.87
CA ILE A 560 14.57 -25.69 1.61
C ILE A 560 14.98 -25.71 0.13
N ARG A 561 16.26 -25.99 -0.11
CA ARG A 561 16.84 -26.24 -1.44
C ARG A 561 17.58 -27.57 -1.41
N LEU A 562 17.08 -28.56 -2.13
CA LEU A 562 17.68 -29.89 -2.15
C LEU A 562 18.79 -29.94 -3.21
N ARG A 563 20.00 -30.29 -2.77
CA ARG A 563 21.16 -30.51 -3.62
C ARG A 563 21.51 -31.99 -3.61
N PHE A 564 21.56 -32.61 -4.78
CA PHE A 564 22.02 -33.99 -4.87
C PHE A 564 23.54 -34.06 -4.79
N VAL A 565 24.07 -34.93 -3.93
CA VAL A 565 25.51 -35.19 -3.78
C VAL A 565 25.78 -36.66 -4.09
N LYS A 566 26.69 -36.91 -5.04
CA LYS A 566 26.95 -38.26 -5.56
C LYS A 566 27.79 -39.12 -4.63
#